data_AF-A0A6G2JHR0-F1
#
_entry.id   AF-A0A6G2JHR0-F1
#
_cell.length_a   1.000
_cell.length_b   1.000
_cell.length_c   1.000
_cell.angle_alpha   90.00
_cell.angle_beta   90.00
_cell.angle_gamma   90.00
#
_symmetry.space_group_name_H-M   'P 1'
#
loop_
_entity.id
_entity.type
_entity.pdbx_description
1 polymer ?
#
loop_
_entity_poly.entity_id
_entity_poly.type
_entity_poly.pdbx_seq_one_letter_code
_entity_poly.pdbx_strand_id
1 'polypeptide(L)'
;MSAESVFLKKGDFNLKRLISVVSTFVFTAALGTADAQPFAIEKVRAIPLQLGDEFVGLISDLFLDTDGRFYLTDWQQHTVWICDSKGKLVRRVGREGAGPGELQHPTGTAVFEDKVIVLDTGNGRVMIFKKDGTYSNDFRLDFQMTSGILVSKDGRIAVNSLWEPTLFTVYDMDGGIIGSRGERVPDQAVGYAIGDQHLSQTPEGHILYSTVKEYPVLRMKWDGTVLATYEADSPGYGKLTYPSGALFLNHREIMKTWTPILRALIVSDCVLAQRKKEDWEKGPPKYYGDLFTMDGEPIQLALELALQFYAVDGDLLFGIDSTPMDEGEDNPHIVVYRLGEL
;
A
#
# COMPACT_ATOMS: atom_id res chain seq x y z
N MET A 1 -33.23 -30.23 -1.45
CA MET A 1 -32.90 -29.53 -2.70
C MET A 1 -31.84 -28.50 -2.34
N SER A 2 -30.64 -28.98 -2.03
CA SER A 2 -29.44 -29.05 -2.90
C SER A 2 -28.75 -27.69 -3.02
N ALA A 3 -27.86 -27.42 -2.05
CA ALA A 3 -26.74 -26.53 -2.21
C ALA A 3 -25.55 -27.38 -2.68
N GLU A 4 -24.95 -27.05 -3.82
CA GLU A 4 -23.76 -27.71 -4.37
C GLU A 4 -22.55 -26.76 -4.34
N SER A 5 -21.51 -27.22 -3.60
CA SER A 5 -20.03 -27.09 -3.76
C SER A 5 -19.43 -25.82 -4.40
N VAL A 6 -18.56 -25.05 -3.72
CA VAL A 6 -17.15 -25.31 -3.32
C VAL A 6 -16.22 -25.73 -4.47
N PHE A 7 -15.30 -24.83 -4.83
CA PHE A 7 -13.93 -25.17 -5.25
C PHE A 7 -12.94 -24.15 -4.67
N LEU A 8 -12.39 -24.46 -3.50
CA LEU A 8 -11.05 -23.99 -3.09
C LEU A 8 -10.07 -25.09 -3.53
N LYS A 9 -9.05 -24.72 -4.31
CA LYS A 9 -7.90 -25.61 -4.57
C LYS A 9 -6.79 -25.31 -3.57
N LYS A 10 -6.20 -26.42 -3.12
CA LYS A 10 -5.35 -26.65 -1.95
C LYS A 10 -3.91 -26.18 -2.18
N GLY A 11 -3.41 -25.40 -1.24
CA GLY A 11 -1.99 -25.10 -0.97
C GLY A 11 -1.94 -24.57 0.46
N ASP A 12 -1.40 -25.37 1.39
CA ASP A 12 -1.67 -25.30 2.82
C ASP A 12 -1.00 -24.10 3.54
N PHE A 13 -1.81 -23.23 4.14
CA PHE A 13 -1.49 -22.64 5.46
C PHE A 13 -2.63 -23.00 6.41
N ASN A 14 -2.31 -23.75 7.46
CA ASN A 14 -3.28 -24.26 8.43
C ASN A 14 -2.88 -23.77 9.84
N LEU A 15 -3.41 -22.60 10.21
CA LEU A 15 -3.10 -21.86 11.46
C LEU A 15 -3.51 -22.54 12.77
N LYS A 16 -3.95 -23.80 12.77
CA LYS A 16 -4.53 -24.45 13.96
C LYS A 16 -3.57 -25.30 14.79
N ARG A 17 -2.26 -25.05 14.71
CA ARG A 17 -1.25 -25.66 15.60
C ARG A 17 -0.29 -24.63 16.21
N LEU A 18 -0.82 -23.58 16.84
CA LEU A 18 -0.09 -22.88 17.90
C LEU A 18 -0.58 -23.41 19.25
N ILE A 19 -0.16 -24.62 19.60
CA ILE A 19 -0.36 -25.18 20.95
C ILE A 19 0.85 -24.77 21.79
N SER A 20 0.60 -23.96 22.82
CA SER A 20 1.20 -24.03 24.15
C SER A 20 2.69 -24.42 24.20
N VAL A 21 3.57 -23.43 24.32
CA VAL A 21 4.70 -23.51 25.25
C VAL A 21 4.84 -22.17 25.98
N VAL A 22 4.32 -22.12 27.20
CA VAL A 22 4.87 -21.24 28.22
C VAL A 22 6.29 -21.76 28.49
N SER A 23 7.30 -21.00 28.12
CA SER A 23 8.63 -21.14 28.71
C SER A 23 9.33 -19.80 28.65
N THR A 24 9.37 -19.16 29.82
CA THR A 24 10.28 -18.10 30.22
C THR A 24 11.65 -18.24 29.54
N PHE A 25 12.10 -17.24 28.78
CA PHE A 25 13.50 -17.11 28.41
C PHE A 25 14.08 -15.83 29.00
N VAL A 26 14.93 -16.05 30.00
CA VAL A 26 15.94 -15.12 30.50
C VAL A 26 16.96 -14.91 29.38
N PHE A 27 17.26 -13.65 29.07
CA PHE A 27 18.36 -13.27 28.18
C PHE A 27 19.69 -13.83 28.72
N THR A 28 20.40 -14.62 27.93
CA THR A 28 21.84 -14.79 28.08
C THR A 28 22.46 -14.79 26.70
N ALA A 29 23.25 -13.75 26.43
CA ALA A 29 24.03 -13.61 25.21
C ALA A 29 25.07 -14.73 25.09
N ALA A 30 25.13 -15.38 23.93
CA ALA A 30 26.27 -16.16 23.50
C ALA A 30 26.46 -16.03 21.99
N LEU A 31 27.69 -15.69 21.61
CA LEU A 31 28.16 -15.45 20.25
C LEU A 31 28.03 -16.69 19.36
N GLY A 32 27.55 -16.49 18.13
CA GLY A 32 28.06 -17.21 16.96
C GLY A 32 27.25 -18.40 16.45
N THR A 33 26.05 -18.15 15.93
CA THR A 33 25.56 -18.68 14.64
C THR A 33 24.68 -17.58 14.04
N ALA A 34 24.83 -17.27 12.76
CA ALA A 34 23.92 -16.34 12.09
C ALA A 34 22.50 -16.86 12.24
N ASP A 35 21.64 -16.12 12.96
CA ASP A 35 20.23 -16.44 13.12
C ASP A 35 19.61 -16.54 11.72
N ALA A 36 19.28 -17.75 11.30
CA ALA A 36 18.47 -17.94 10.11
C ALA A 36 17.12 -17.27 10.38
N GLN A 37 16.78 -16.27 9.56
CA GLN A 37 15.51 -15.59 9.58
C GLN A 37 14.40 -16.62 9.33
N PRO A 38 13.44 -16.88 10.25
CA PRO A 38 12.49 -17.98 10.10
C PRO A 38 11.60 -17.86 8.85
N PHE A 39 11.42 -16.65 8.35
CA PHE A 39 10.80 -16.33 7.07
C PHE A 39 11.80 -15.72 6.10
N ALA A 40 11.59 -16.03 4.82
CA ALA A 40 12.24 -15.39 3.70
C ALA A 40 11.23 -14.97 2.63
N ILE A 41 11.67 -14.06 1.77
CA ILE A 41 10.91 -13.61 0.62
C ILE A 41 11.64 -14.02 -0.65
N GLU A 42 10.99 -14.81 -1.49
CA GLU A 42 11.61 -15.36 -2.71
C GLU A 42 10.91 -14.85 -3.95
N LYS A 43 11.69 -14.49 -4.99
CA LYS A 43 11.13 -14.04 -6.27
C LYS A 43 10.48 -15.24 -6.97
N VAL A 44 9.17 -15.17 -7.19
CA VAL A 44 8.41 -16.21 -7.88
C VAL A 44 8.43 -15.99 -9.38
N ARG A 45 8.21 -14.74 -9.83
CA ARG A 45 8.16 -14.38 -11.25
C ARG A 45 8.27 -12.87 -11.46
N ALA A 46 8.52 -12.49 -12.70
CA ALA A 46 8.38 -11.13 -13.20
C ALA A 46 7.39 -11.13 -14.36
N ILE A 47 6.47 -10.17 -14.37
CA ILE A 47 5.43 -10.01 -15.39
C ILE A 47 5.76 -8.72 -16.16
N PRO A 48 6.18 -8.81 -17.44
CA PRO A 48 6.53 -7.62 -18.20
C PRO A 48 5.29 -6.79 -18.51
N LEU A 49 5.39 -5.48 -18.30
CA LEU A 49 4.35 -4.55 -18.73
C LEU A 49 4.45 -4.31 -20.24
N GLN A 50 3.41 -4.72 -20.95
CA GLN A 50 3.31 -4.62 -22.40
C GLN A 50 2.36 -3.47 -22.74
N LEU A 51 2.92 -2.27 -22.83
CA LEU A 51 2.15 -1.03 -23.01
C LEU A 51 2.12 -0.51 -24.47
N GLY A 52 2.82 -1.16 -25.39
CA GLY A 52 2.95 -0.69 -26.76
C GLY A 52 3.86 0.54 -26.81
N ASP A 53 3.38 1.62 -27.44
CA ASP A 53 4.10 2.90 -27.54
C ASP A 53 3.95 3.77 -26.28
N GLU A 54 3.16 3.34 -25.30
CA GLU A 54 2.99 4.04 -24.02
C GLU A 54 4.12 3.66 -23.05
N PHE A 55 4.43 4.56 -22.12
CA PHE A 55 5.41 4.33 -21.08
C PHE A 55 4.83 4.59 -19.69
N VAL A 56 5.35 3.88 -18.70
CA VAL A 56 5.06 4.14 -17.29
C VAL A 56 6.03 5.19 -16.77
N GLY A 57 5.53 6.19 -16.07
CA GLY A 57 6.35 7.10 -15.28
C GLY A 57 6.47 6.63 -13.82
N LEU A 58 6.20 7.53 -12.89
CA LEU A 58 6.27 7.26 -11.46
C LEU A 58 4.99 6.55 -10.95
N ILE A 59 5.08 5.24 -10.71
CA ILE A 59 3.99 4.51 -10.07
C ILE A 59 3.91 4.83 -8.58
N SER A 60 2.79 5.42 -8.18
CA SER A 60 2.45 5.71 -6.79
C SER A 60 1.74 4.55 -6.10
N ASP A 61 0.98 3.75 -6.86
CA ASP A 61 0.20 2.63 -6.32
C ASP A 61 0.00 1.48 -7.32
N LEU A 62 -0.18 0.28 -6.80
CA LEU A 62 -0.56 -0.91 -7.55
C LEU A 62 -1.67 -1.63 -6.81
N PHE A 63 -2.84 -1.70 -7.44
CA PHE A 63 -4.00 -2.45 -6.95
C PHE A 63 -4.22 -3.71 -7.78
N LEU A 64 -4.61 -4.80 -7.10
CA LEU A 64 -4.93 -6.10 -7.69
C LEU A 64 -6.42 -6.38 -7.49
N ASP A 65 -7.17 -6.60 -8.56
CA ASP A 65 -8.57 -7.01 -8.45
C ASP A 65 -8.72 -8.54 -8.36
N THR A 66 -9.94 -8.99 -8.08
CA THR A 66 -10.26 -10.43 -7.96
C THR A 66 -10.17 -11.21 -9.27
N ASP A 67 -10.13 -10.52 -10.42
CA ASP A 67 -9.92 -11.13 -11.73
C ASP A 67 -8.41 -11.23 -12.07
N GLY A 68 -7.54 -10.80 -11.15
CA GLY A 68 -6.09 -10.77 -11.33
C GLY A 68 -5.60 -9.65 -12.24
N ARG A 69 -6.41 -8.59 -12.46
CA ARG A 69 -5.99 -7.40 -13.21
C ARG A 69 -5.20 -6.47 -12.32
N PHE A 70 -4.24 -5.79 -12.94
CA PHE A 70 -3.39 -4.81 -12.29
C PHE A 70 -3.86 -3.41 -12.63
N TYR A 71 -3.97 -2.56 -11.62
CA TYR A 71 -4.29 -1.15 -11.72
C TYR A 71 -3.09 -0.37 -11.19
N LEU A 72 -2.32 0.20 -12.11
CA LEU A 72 -1.09 0.94 -11.80
C LEU A 72 -1.42 2.43 -11.80
N THR A 73 -1.41 3.05 -10.63
CA THR A 73 -1.62 4.50 -10.51
C THR A 73 -0.31 5.19 -10.83
N ASP A 74 -0.31 5.93 -11.93
CA ASP A 74 0.85 6.64 -12.44
C ASP A 74 0.71 8.13 -12.13
N TRP A 75 1.49 8.55 -11.15
CA TRP A 75 1.51 9.91 -10.67
C TRP A 75 1.99 10.89 -11.75
N GLN A 76 3.03 10.49 -12.48
CA GLN A 76 3.68 11.33 -13.49
C GLN A 76 2.89 11.38 -14.80
N GLN A 77 2.20 10.29 -15.16
CA GLN A 77 1.36 10.23 -16.36
C GLN A 77 -0.08 10.67 -16.13
N HIS A 78 -0.44 11.09 -14.91
CA HIS A 78 -1.79 11.54 -14.57
C HIS A 78 -2.86 10.51 -14.96
N THR A 79 -2.54 9.23 -14.76
CA THR A 79 -3.24 8.12 -15.39
C THR A 79 -3.29 6.91 -14.46
N VAL A 80 -4.32 6.06 -14.59
CA VAL A 80 -4.29 4.69 -14.07
C VAL A 80 -4.22 3.72 -15.25
N TRP A 81 -3.14 2.94 -15.32
CA TRP A 81 -2.97 1.88 -16.31
C TRP A 81 -3.65 0.59 -15.84
N ILE A 82 -4.53 0.04 -16.66
CA ILE A 82 -5.28 -1.18 -16.36
C ILE A 82 -4.73 -2.30 -17.25
N CYS A 83 -4.06 -3.25 -16.62
CA CYS A 83 -3.43 -4.38 -17.29
C CYS A 83 -4.12 -5.70 -16.93
N ASP A 84 -4.10 -6.66 -17.85
CA ASP A 84 -4.53 -8.03 -17.55
C ASP A 84 -3.51 -8.76 -16.64
N SER A 85 -3.85 -9.98 -16.23
CA SER A 85 -3.00 -10.80 -15.35
C SER A 85 -1.65 -11.21 -15.96
N LYS A 86 -1.40 -10.87 -17.24
CA LYS A 86 -0.16 -11.11 -17.97
C LYS A 86 0.62 -9.81 -18.25
N GLY A 87 0.19 -8.69 -17.68
CA GLY A 87 0.82 -7.38 -17.83
C GLY A 87 0.50 -6.68 -19.15
N LYS A 88 -0.46 -7.19 -19.94
CA LYS A 88 -0.86 -6.52 -21.19
C LYS A 88 -1.80 -5.37 -20.88
N LEU A 89 -1.51 -4.18 -21.43
CA LEU A 89 -2.40 -3.04 -21.33
C LEU A 89 -3.76 -3.37 -21.94
N VAL A 90 -4.82 -3.23 -21.12
CA VAL A 90 -6.21 -3.35 -21.53
C VAL A 90 -6.80 -1.97 -21.80
N ARG A 91 -6.49 -1.01 -20.92
CA ARG A 91 -7.04 0.36 -20.96
C ARG A 91 -6.20 1.28 -20.07
N ARG A 92 -6.32 2.58 -20.30
CA ARG A 92 -6.00 3.62 -19.32
C ARG A 92 -7.21 4.47 -18.99
N VAL A 93 -7.24 5.05 -17.79
CA VAL A 93 -8.18 6.10 -17.39
C VAL A 93 -7.43 7.30 -16.87
N GLY A 94 -7.97 8.50 -17.08
CA GLY A 94 -7.27 9.74 -16.77
C GLY A 94 -6.41 10.26 -17.91
N ARG A 95 -6.10 11.56 -17.77
CA ARG A 95 -5.09 12.33 -18.51
C ARG A 95 -4.84 13.59 -17.67
N GLU A 96 -3.74 14.28 -17.90
CA GLU A 96 -3.44 15.53 -17.20
C GLU A 96 -4.59 16.55 -17.35
N GLY A 97 -5.01 17.14 -16.22
CA GLY A 97 -6.01 18.18 -16.16
C GLY A 97 -6.87 18.16 -14.89
N ALA A 98 -7.92 18.97 -14.89
CA ALA A 98 -8.82 19.16 -13.75
C ALA A 98 -10.30 18.97 -14.10
N GLY A 99 -10.62 18.73 -15.38
CA GLY A 99 -11.98 18.49 -15.86
C GLY A 99 -12.52 17.08 -15.53
N PRO A 100 -13.75 16.77 -15.99
CA PRO A 100 -14.32 15.44 -15.89
C PRO A 100 -13.45 14.39 -16.58
N GLY A 101 -13.06 13.35 -15.84
CA GLY A 101 -12.19 12.27 -16.31
C GLY A 101 -10.72 12.65 -16.50
N GLU A 102 -10.31 13.86 -16.12
CA GLU A 102 -8.91 14.29 -16.06
C GLU A 102 -8.38 14.12 -14.63
N LEU A 103 -7.09 13.87 -14.48
CA LEU A 103 -6.43 13.63 -13.21
C LEU A 103 -5.23 14.57 -13.07
N GLN A 104 -4.91 14.91 -11.82
CA GLN A 104 -3.69 15.61 -11.47
C GLN A 104 -2.95 14.82 -10.41
N HIS A 105 -1.81 14.21 -10.76
CA HIS A 105 -0.92 13.59 -9.78
C HIS A 105 -1.63 12.54 -8.89
N PRO A 106 -2.27 11.50 -9.45
CA PRO A 106 -3.02 10.52 -8.66
C PRO A 106 -2.09 9.66 -7.79
N THR A 107 -2.57 9.27 -6.61
CA THR A 107 -1.74 8.58 -5.59
C THR A 107 -2.27 7.22 -5.14
N GLY A 108 -3.55 6.93 -5.38
CA GLY A 108 -4.15 5.67 -4.96
C GLY A 108 -5.33 5.27 -5.82
N THR A 109 -5.54 3.96 -5.95
CA THR A 109 -6.71 3.44 -6.65
C THR A 109 -7.32 2.23 -5.96
N ALA A 110 -8.62 2.09 -6.12
CA ALA A 110 -9.37 0.93 -5.67
C ALA A 110 -10.45 0.60 -6.69
N VAL A 111 -10.89 -0.66 -6.68
CA VAL A 111 -11.98 -1.13 -7.53
C VAL A 111 -13.12 -1.61 -6.66
N PHE A 112 -14.33 -1.17 -6.97
CA PHE A 112 -15.55 -1.63 -6.32
C PHE A 112 -16.62 -1.84 -7.38
N GLU A 113 -17.18 -3.05 -7.45
CA GLU A 113 -18.16 -3.44 -8.47
C GLU A 113 -17.66 -3.15 -9.91
N ASP A 114 -18.33 -2.25 -10.62
CA ASP A 114 -18.01 -1.80 -11.98
C ASP A 114 -17.25 -0.45 -12.01
N LYS A 115 -16.73 0.01 -10.87
CA LYS A 115 -16.08 1.32 -10.72
C LYS A 115 -14.59 1.21 -10.44
N VAL A 116 -13.84 2.13 -11.04
CA VAL A 116 -12.43 2.42 -10.73
C VAL A 116 -12.41 3.76 -10.01
N ILE A 117 -11.97 3.73 -8.76
CA ILE A 117 -11.98 4.86 -7.85
C ILE A 117 -10.53 5.29 -7.69
N VAL A 118 -10.28 6.59 -7.91
CA VAL A 118 -8.94 7.14 -7.99
C VAL A 118 -8.83 8.34 -7.07
N LEU A 119 -7.82 8.33 -6.20
CA LEU A 119 -7.47 9.46 -5.37
C LEU A 119 -6.63 10.45 -6.20
N ASP A 120 -7.29 11.52 -6.62
CA ASP A 120 -6.73 12.59 -7.45
C ASP A 120 -6.19 13.71 -6.54
N THR A 121 -5.03 13.46 -5.96
CA THR A 121 -4.41 14.30 -4.94
C THR A 121 -4.08 15.71 -5.41
N GLY A 122 -3.66 15.88 -6.67
CA GLY A 122 -3.35 17.20 -7.22
C GLY A 122 -4.59 18.09 -7.37
N ASN A 123 -5.77 17.50 -7.54
CA ASN A 123 -7.05 18.22 -7.59
C ASN A 123 -7.84 18.20 -6.26
N GLY A 124 -7.37 17.48 -5.25
CA GLY A 124 -8.02 17.35 -3.94
C GLY A 124 -9.40 16.67 -4.03
N ARG A 125 -9.50 15.58 -4.79
CA ARG A 125 -10.79 14.90 -5.04
C ARG A 125 -10.65 13.38 -5.14
N VAL A 126 -11.80 12.72 -5.07
CA VAL A 126 -11.95 11.33 -5.52
C VAL A 126 -12.62 11.35 -6.89
N MET A 127 -11.96 10.73 -7.87
CA MET A 127 -12.46 10.54 -9.22
C MET A 127 -12.99 9.12 -9.38
N ILE A 128 -14.17 8.97 -10.00
CA ILE A 128 -14.78 7.66 -10.24
C ILE A 128 -15.00 7.48 -11.75
N PHE A 129 -14.41 6.41 -12.26
CA PHE A 129 -14.64 5.91 -13.61
C PHE A 129 -15.44 4.61 -13.57
N LYS A 130 -16.14 4.28 -14.64
CA LYS A 130 -16.60 2.91 -14.88
C LYS A 130 -15.43 2.05 -15.37
N LYS A 131 -15.53 0.73 -15.22
CA LYS A 131 -14.53 -0.25 -15.71
C LYS A 131 -14.31 -0.20 -17.22
N ASP A 132 -15.25 0.36 -17.98
CA ASP A 132 -15.09 0.64 -19.42
C ASP A 132 -14.22 1.88 -19.72
N GLY A 133 -13.87 2.65 -18.68
CA GLY A 133 -13.03 3.84 -18.74
C GLY A 133 -13.80 5.14 -18.86
N THR A 134 -15.12 5.11 -18.91
CA THR A 134 -15.94 6.33 -18.96
C THR A 134 -15.96 7.00 -17.60
N TYR A 135 -15.87 8.33 -17.59
CA TYR A 135 -16.09 9.13 -16.38
C TYR A 135 -17.51 8.88 -15.85
N SER A 136 -17.62 8.67 -14.54
CA SER A 136 -18.90 8.51 -13.84
C SER A 136 -19.25 9.78 -13.06
N ASN A 137 -18.44 10.10 -12.05
CA ASN A 137 -18.60 11.25 -11.17
C ASN A 137 -17.28 11.54 -10.44
N ASP A 138 -17.24 12.66 -9.70
CA ASP A 138 -16.19 12.99 -8.75
C ASP A 138 -16.77 13.80 -7.59
N PHE A 139 -16.06 13.80 -6.45
CA PHE A 139 -16.40 14.63 -5.31
C PHE A 139 -15.14 15.21 -4.65
N ARG A 140 -15.27 16.42 -4.12
CA ARG A 140 -14.17 17.11 -3.44
C ARG A 140 -13.97 16.54 -2.04
N LEU A 141 -12.72 16.47 -1.64
CA LEU A 141 -12.34 16.18 -0.27
C LEU A 141 -12.34 17.48 0.53
N ASP A 142 -12.65 17.39 1.81
CA ASP A 142 -12.71 18.56 2.70
C ASP A 142 -11.31 19.03 3.14
N PHE A 143 -10.27 18.31 2.74
CA PHE A 143 -8.86 18.56 3.08
C PHE A 143 -7.98 18.36 1.83
N GLN A 144 -6.88 19.11 1.77
CA GLN A 144 -6.02 19.15 0.58
C GLN A 144 -4.83 18.20 0.60
N MET A 145 -4.53 17.59 1.75
CA MET A 145 -3.32 16.77 1.92
C MET A 145 -3.70 15.36 2.37
N THR A 146 -3.74 14.46 1.40
CA THR A 146 -4.09 13.05 1.51
C THR A 146 -3.11 12.20 0.73
N SER A 147 -3.03 10.90 1.03
CA SER A 147 -2.07 10.00 0.38
C SER A 147 -2.59 8.59 0.13
N GLY A 148 -3.63 8.14 0.83
CA GLY A 148 -4.16 6.78 0.78
C GLY A 148 -5.68 6.73 0.71
N ILE A 149 -6.18 5.75 -0.05
CA ILE A 149 -7.60 5.48 -0.25
C ILE A 149 -7.87 3.99 -0.03
N LEU A 150 -8.96 3.69 0.65
CA LEU A 150 -9.44 2.31 0.83
C LEU A 150 -10.94 2.26 0.56
N VAL A 151 -11.36 1.29 -0.26
CA VAL A 151 -12.78 1.04 -0.52
C VAL A 151 -13.18 -0.29 0.10
N SER A 152 -14.21 -0.27 0.94
CA SER A 152 -14.73 -1.46 1.58
C SER A 152 -15.56 -2.32 0.62
N LYS A 153 -15.79 -3.58 1.03
CA LYS A 153 -16.72 -4.50 0.35
C LYS A 153 -18.18 -4.04 0.31
N ASP A 154 -18.55 -3.01 1.09
CA ASP A 154 -19.89 -2.40 1.09
C ASP A 154 -19.93 -0.99 0.46
N GLY A 155 -18.85 -0.57 -0.21
CA GLY A 155 -18.83 0.66 -1.01
C GLY A 155 -18.56 1.94 -0.22
N ARG A 156 -18.05 1.84 1.01
CA ARG A 156 -17.54 2.99 1.78
C ARG A 156 -16.11 3.30 1.37
N ILE A 157 -15.79 4.59 1.27
CA ILE A 157 -14.49 5.09 0.85
C ILE A 157 -13.82 5.73 2.06
N ALA A 158 -12.75 5.15 2.58
CA ALA A 158 -11.89 5.79 3.56
C ALA A 158 -10.75 6.52 2.86
N VAL A 159 -10.55 7.79 3.22
CA VAL A 159 -9.44 8.61 2.74
C VAL A 159 -8.71 9.15 3.96
N ASN A 160 -7.40 8.92 4.03
CA ASN A 160 -6.60 9.42 5.15
C ASN A 160 -6.40 10.93 5.05
N SER A 161 -6.28 11.59 6.19
CA SER A 161 -5.87 12.99 6.24
C SER A 161 -4.60 13.16 7.06
N LEU A 162 -3.58 13.78 6.44
CA LEU A 162 -2.28 13.94 7.08
C LEU A 162 -2.22 15.16 8.02
N TRP A 163 -3.19 16.07 7.92
CA TRP A 163 -3.18 17.36 8.63
C TRP A 163 -4.42 17.64 9.46
N GLU A 164 -5.47 16.86 9.27
CA GLU A 164 -6.65 16.95 10.11
C GLU A 164 -6.44 16.26 11.48
N PRO A 165 -7.25 16.59 12.50
CA PRO A 165 -7.19 15.91 13.80
C PRO A 165 -7.70 14.45 13.75
N THR A 166 -8.17 13.99 12.59
CA THR A 166 -8.69 12.64 12.37
C THR A 166 -7.77 11.80 11.48
N LEU A 167 -7.65 10.50 11.76
CA LEU A 167 -6.80 9.60 10.97
C LEU A 167 -7.33 9.43 9.54
N PHE A 168 -8.65 9.27 9.39
CA PHE A 168 -9.30 9.16 8.09
C PHE A 168 -10.75 9.64 8.13
N THR A 169 -11.27 10.05 6.97
CA THR A 169 -12.68 10.34 6.74
C THR A 169 -13.29 9.28 5.85
N VAL A 170 -14.51 8.86 6.19
CA VAL A 170 -15.30 7.87 5.46
C VAL A 170 -16.40 8.57 4.68
N TYR A 171 -16.41 8.34 3.37
CA TYR A 171 -17.35 8.85 2.40
C TYR A 171 -18.21 7.71 1.84
N ASP A 172 -19.42 8.03 1.37
CA ASP A 172 -20.14 7.20 0.41
C ASP A 172 -19.63 7.45 -1.02
N MET A 173 -20.20 6.73 -2.00
CA MET A 173 -19.81 6.82 -3.43
C MET A 173 -20.21 8.13 -4.11
N ASP A 174 -21.06 8.94 -3.47
CA ASP A 174 -21.51 10.25 -3.96
C ASP A 174 -20.77 11.41 -3.27
N GLY A 175 -19.86 11.10 -2.34
CA GLY A 175 -19.08 12.08 -1.58
C GLY A 175 -19.73 12.54 -0.29
N GLY A 176 -20.84 11.94 0.13
CA GLY A 176 -21.45 12.19 1.43
C GLY A 176 -20.56 11.68 2.55
N ILE A 177 -20.27 12.52 3.54
CA ILE A 177 -19.48 12.12 4.71
C ILE A 177 -20.33 11.23 5.63
N ILE A 178 -19.93 9.96 5.73
CA ILE A 178 -20.50 9.00 6.69
C ILE A 178 -19.85 9.18 8.07
N GLY A 179 -18.61 9.68 8.10
CA GLY A 179 -18.00 10.25 9.30
C GLY A 179 -16.47 10.20 9.30
N SER A 180 -15.86 10.93 10.21
CA SER A 180 -14.41 10.95 10.41
C SER A 180 -14.03 10.17 11.67
N ARG A 181 -12.85 9.53 11.65
CA ARG A 181 -12.45 8.50 12.62
C ARG A 181 -11.00 8.65 13.07
N GLY A 182 -10.77 8.25 14.31
CA GLY A 182 -9.47 8.30 14.98
C GLY A 182 -9.16 9.68 15.54
N GLU A 183 -8.50 9.74 16.69
CA GLU A 183 -7.93 10.98 17.24
C GLU A 183 -6.44 11.01 16.90
N ARG A 184 -5.97 12.14 16.36
CA ARG A 184 -4.54 12.37 16.12
C ARG A 184 -3.84 12.70 17.44
N VAL A 185 -2.62 12.19 17.63
CA VAL A 185 -1.72 12.65 18.69
C VAL A 185 -1.27 14.09 18.37
N PRO A 186 -1.56 15.09 19.22
CA PRO A 186 -1.19 16.49 18.97
C PRO A 186 0.33 16.65 18.75
N ASP A 187 0.74 17.60 17.90
CA ASP A 187 2.12 18.05 17.60
C ASP A 187 2.95 17.35 16.51
N GLN A 188 2.40 16.40 15.75
CA GLN A 188 3.16 15.76 14.67
C GLN A 188 2.96 16.44 13.32
N ALA A 189 3.64 17.56 13.01
CA ALA A 189 3.72 18.03 11.62
C ALA A 189 4.26 16.90 10.71
N VAL A 190 3.50 16.53 9.68
CA VAL A 190 3.79 15.42 8.76
C VAL A 190 4.17 16.00 7.41
N GLY A 191 5.40 15.85 6.93
CA GLY A 191 5.73 16.27 5.57
C GLY A 191 4.96 15.47 4.52
N TYR A 192 4.72 16.10 3.37
CA TYR A 192 4.09 15.48 2.21
C TYR A 192 4.97 14.35 1.66
N ALA A 193 4.39 13.18 1.43
CA ALA A 193 5.03 12.11 0.68
C ALA A 193 4.03 11.53 -0.35
N ILE A 194 4.59 11.16 -1.51
CA ILE A 194 3.84 10.68 -2.68
C ILE A 194 3.81 9.15 -2.62
N GLY A 195 2.63 8.55 -2.78
CA GLY A 195 2.45 7.09 -2.87
C GLY A 195 2.20 6.36 -1.55
N ASP A 196 1.86 7.07 -0.48
CA ASP A 196 1.64 6.44 0.82
C ASP A 196 0.21 5.89 0.97
N GLN A 197 0.02 4.61 0.62
CA GLN A 197 -1.16 3.88 1.06
C GLN A 197 -1.04 3.60 2.57
N HIS A 198 -1.51 4.54 3.38
CA HIS A 198 -1.65 4.37 4.83
C HIS A 198 -2.75 3.40 5.20
N LEU A 199 -3.62 3.03 4.26
CA LEU A 199 -4.82 2.26 4.50
C LEU A 199 -4.74 0.94 3.74
N SER A 200 -4.87 -0.17 4.45
CA SER A 200 -5.14 -1.49 3.85
C SER A 200 -6.26 -2.19 4.61
N GLN A 201 -6.84 -3.25 4.05
CA GLN A 201 -8.00 -3.93 4.65
C GLN A 201 -7.73 -5.40 4.95
N THR A 202 -8.14 -5.85 6.14
CA THR A 202 -8.13 -7.27 6.51
C THR A 202 -9.24 -8.06 5.80
N PRO A 203 -9.10 -9.38 5.62
CA PRO A 203 -10.17 -10.21 5.06
C PRO A 203 -11.53 -10.04 5.76
N GLU A 204 -11.50 -9.79 7.07
CA GLU A 204 -12.66 -9.54 7.95
C GLU A 204 -13.21 -8.10 7.84
N GLY A 205 -12.53 -7.22 7.11
CA GLY A 205 -12.97 -5.85 6.84
C GLY A 205 -12.42 -4.79 7.79
N HIS A 206 -11.44 -5.11 8.64
CA HIS A 206 -10.78 -4.09 9.47
C HIS A 206 -9.78 -3.26 8.66
N ILE A 207 -9.48 -2.05 9.11
CA ILE A 207 -8.54 -1.12 8.49
C ILE A 207 -7.19 -1.27 9.18
N LEU A 208 -6.11 -1.45 8.42
CA LEU A 208 -4.76 -1.16 8.90
C LEU A 208 -4.42 0.29 8.57
N TYR A 209 -3.96 1.03 9.56
CA TYR A 209 -3.49 2.40 9.43
C TYR A 209 -2.00 2.49 9.77
N SER A 210 -1.16 2.87 8.82
CA SER A 210 0.28 3.09 9.07
C SER A 210 0.54 4.55 9.47
N THR A 211 1.18 4.78 10.61
CA THR A 211 1.47 6.15 11.10
C THR A 211 2.79 6.71 10.57
N VAL A 212 2.98 8.03 10.69
CA VAL A 212 3.98 8.78 9.91
C VAL A 212 5.21 9.23 10.70
N LYS A 213 5.24 9.23 12.03
CA LYS A 213 6.36 9.88 12.76
C LYS A 213 6.87 9.10 13.97
N GLU A 214 6.01 8.41 14.73
CA GLU A 214 6.41 7.84 16.02
C GLU A 214 5.79 6.47 16.36
N TYR A 215 5.55 5.58 15.37
CA TYR A 215 5.26 4.14 15.57
C TYR A 215 3.94 3.85 16.30
N PRO A 216 2.89 3.33 15.63
CA PRO A 216 2.79 1.93 15.20
C PRO A 216 1.97 1.76 13.89
N VAL A 217 1.73 0.52 13.45
CA VAL A 217 0.56 0.22 12.61
C VAL A 217 -0.63 0.02 13.54
N LEU A 218 -1.82 0.49 13.16
CA LEU A 218 -3.06 0.27 13.93
C LEU A 218 -4.02 -0.61 13.13
N ARG A 219 -4.50 -1.70 13.70
CA ARG A 219 -5.67 -2.43 13.17
C ARG A 219 -6.92 -1.87 13.83
N MET A 220 -7.86 -1.36 13.05
CA MET A 220 -9.03 -0.64 13.55
C MET A 220 -10.31 -1.10 12.86
N LYS A 221 -11.44 -0.91 13.53
CA LYS A 221 -12.75 -0.93 12.89
C LYS A 221 -12.98 0.36 12.10
N TRP A 222 -13.97 0.35 11.21
CA TRP A 222 -14.43 1.54 10.47
C TRP A 222 -15.04 2.63 11.35
N ASP A 223 -15.33 2.35 12.61
CA ASP A 223 -15.74 3.32 13.62
C ASP A 223 -14.56 3.94 14.39
N GLY A 224 -13.32 3.60 14.03
CA GLY A 224 -12.09 4.11 14.66
C GLY A 224 -11.66 3.33 15.91
N THR A 225 -12.41 2.31 16.34
CA THR A 225 -12.01 1.45 17.46
C THR A 225 -10.72 0.70 17.12
N VAL A 226 -9.67 0.90 17.91
CA VAL A 226 -8.40 0.17 17.79
C VAL A 226 -8.56 -1.26 18.33
N LEU A 227 -8.12 -2.24 17.54
CA LEU A 227 -8.18 -3.67 17.81
C LEU A 227 -6.81 -4.28 18.08
N ALA A 228 -5.76 -3.77 17.45
CA ALA A 228 -4.37 -4.18 17.68
C ALA A 228 -3.42 -3.04 17.27
N THR A 229 -2.23 -3.06 17.86
CA THR A 229 -1.16 -2.11 17.64
C THR A 229 0.11 -2.89 17.31
N TYR A 230 0.82 -2.50 16.26
CA TYR A 230 2.05 -3.16 15.82
C TYR A 230 3.22 -2.18 15.92
N GLU A 231 4.11 -2.42 16.88
CA GLU A 231 5.26 -1.57 17.16
C GLU A 231 6.40 -1.86 16.16
N ALA A 232 6.30 -1.24 14.98
CA ALA A 232 7.26 -1.39 13.88
C ALA A 232 8.46 -0.43 14.07
N ASP A 233 9.29 -0.66 15.08
CA ASP A 233 10.50 0.14 15.40
C ASP A 233 11.81 -0.68 15.36
N SER A 234 11.92 -1.58 14.40
CA SER A 234 13.11 -2.43 14.31
C SER A 234 14.38 -1.63 13.95
N PRO A 235 15.57 -2.04 14.43
CA PRO A 235 16.84 -1.35 14.18
C PRO A 235 17.22 -1.14 12.70
N GLY A 236 16.53 -1.81 11.76
CA GLY A 236 16.67 -1.61 10.32
C GLY A 236 16.01 -0.34 9.78
N TYR A 237 15.14 0.30 10.58
CA TYR A 237 14.46 1.52 10.21
C TYR A 237 15.33 2.74 10.49
N GLY A 238 15.54 3.58 9.46
CA GLY A 238 16.24 4.87 9.62
C GLY A 238 15.43 5.86 10.46
N LYS A 239 15.96 7.06 10.69
CA LYS A 239 15.17 8.11 11.35
C LYS A 239 14.25 8.75 10.30
N LEU A 240 13.02 9.12 10.65
CA LEU A 240 12.18 9.87 9.70
C LEU A 240 12.63 11.32 9.71
N THR A 241 13.24 11.78 8.61
CA THR A 241 13.53 13.19 8.39
C THR A 241 12.58 13.73 7.32
N TYR A 242 11.80 14.75 7.69
CA TYR A 242 10.91 15.42 6.76
C TYR A 242 11.61 16.63 6.14
N PRO A 243 11.70 16.72 4.80
CA PRO A 243 12.07 17.97 4.15
C PRO A 243 11.00 19.03 4.43
N SER A 244 11.34 20.13 5.10
CA SER A 244 10.45 21.28 5.16
C SER A 244 10.27 21.89 3.76
N GLY A 245 9.04 21.99 3.26
CA GLY A 245 8.73 22.66 1.98
C GLY A 245 8.56 21.75 0.75
N ALA A 246 8.38 20.44 0.92
CA ALA A 246 8.21 19.48 -0.19
C ALA A 246 7.06 19.80 -1.16
N LEU A 247 6.05 20.55 -0.71
CA LEU A 247 4.90 20.99 -1.51
C LEU A 247 5.26 21.88 -2.72
N PHE A 248 6.45 22.50 -2.72
CA PHE A 248 6.90 23.42 -3.77
C PHE A 248 8.12 22.90 -4.55
N LEU A 249 8.55 21.66 -4.26
CA LEU A 249 9.69 21.07 -4.94
C LEU A 249 9.26 20.59 -6.33
N ASN A 250 10.16 20.72 -7.31
CA ASN A 250 9.96 20.09 -8.62
C ASN A 250 10.15 18.56 -8.50
N HIS A 251 9.68 17.80 -9.50
CA HIS A 251 9.71 16.33 -9.50
C HIS A 251 11.09 15.73 -9.14
N ARG A 252 12.20 16.28 -9.66
CA ARG A 252 13.56 15.80 -9.37
C ARG A 252 13.95 16.03 -7.91
N GLU A 253 13.52 17.15 -7.32
CA GLU A 253 13.79 17.46 -5.90
C GLU A 253 12.87 16.69 -4.95
N ILE A 254 11.63 16.37 -5.36
CA ILE A 254 10.76 15.46 -4.61
C ILE A 254 11.35 14.05 -4.57
N MET A 255 11.86 13.54 -5.70
CA MET A 255 12.46 12.20 -5.76
C MET A 255 13.72 12.05 -4.89
N LYS A 256 14.49 13.13 -4.69
CA LYS A 256 15.62 13.15 -3.74
C LYS A 256 15.19 13.12 -2.28
N THR A 257 13.97 13.54 -1.99
CA THR A 257 13.42 13.61 -0.63
C THR A 257 12.35 12.55 -0.36
N TRP A 258 12.08 11.68 -1.36
CA TRP A 258 11.11 10.61 -1.28
C TRP A 258 11.51 9.59 -0.22
N THR A 259 10.78 9.66 0.89
CA THR A 259 10.92 8.76 2.03
C THR A 259 9.65 7.92 2.06
N PRO A 260 9.67 6.66 1.60
CA PRO A 260 8.55 5.75 1.74
C PRO A 260 8.20 5.66 3.21
N ILE A 261 6.97 6.05 3.53
CA ILE A 261 6.44 5.88 4.87
C ILE A 261 6.18 4.39 5.09
N LEU A 262 6.15 4.00 6.36
CA LEU A 262 5.69 2.70 6.80
C LEU A 262 4.41 2.29 6.04
N ARG A 263 4.43 1.14 5.37
CA ARG A 263 3.25 0.56 4.72
C ARG A 263 2.95 -0.79 5.36
N ALA A 264 1.69 -1.04 5.71
CA ALA A 264 1.27 -2.31 6.27
C ALA A 264 0.46 -3.11 5.25
N LEU A 265 0.89 -4.35 5.02
CA LEU A 265 0.23 -5.32 4.17
C LEU A 265 -0.19 -6.52 5.00
N ILE A 266 -1.27 -7.19 4.59
CA ILE A 266 -1.69 -8.46 5.21
C ILE A 266 -1.30 -9.56 4.26
N VAL A 267 -0.33 -10.35 4.70
CA VAL A 267 0.23 -11.44 3.92
C VAL A 267 -0.21 -12.72 4.62
N SER A 268 -1.12 -13.47 4.01
CA SER A 268 -1.81 -14.59 4.63
C SER A 268 -2.48 -14.20 5.96
N ASP A 269 -1.90 -14.62 7.08
CA ASP A 269 -2.34 -14.45 8.47
C ASP A 269 -1.40 -13.54 9.27
N CYS A 270 -0.51 -12.84 8.59
CA CYS A 270 0.48 -11.95 9.19
C CYS A 270 0.29 -10.52 8.71
N VAL A 271 0.76 -9.57 9.51
CA VAL A 271 0.91 -8.17 9.11
C VAL A 271 2.38 -7.92 8.80
N LEU A 272 2.68 -7.57 7.56
CA LEU A 272 3.98 -7.09 7.12
C LEU A 272 3.98 -5.56 7.12
N ALA A 273 4.63 -4.97 8.11
CA ALA A 273 4.91 -3.54 8.12
C ALA A 273 6.28 -3.31 7.45
N GLN A 274 6.33 -2.60 6.34
CA GLN A 274 7.56 -2.40 5.55
C GLN A 274 7.97 -0.92 5.50
N ARG A 275 9.28 -0.67 5.37
CA ARG A 275 9.87 0.67 5.25
C ARG A 275 11.19 0.64 4.50
N LYS A 276 11.55 1.75 3.85
CA LYS A 276 12.86 1.95 3.21
C LYS A 276 13.95 2.33 4.23
N LYS A 277 15.16 1.83 4.02
CA LYS A 277 16.38 2.22 4.74
C LYS A 277 16.87 3.58 4.26
N GLU A 278 17.12 4.47 5.21
CA GLU A 278 17.69 5.81 4.98
C GLU A 278 19.19 5.69 4.69
N ASP A 279 19.59 5.57 3.42
CA ASP A 279 20.99 5.67 2.98
C ASP A 279 21.02 6.21 1.54
N TRP A 280 20.55 7.45 1.34
CA TRP A 280 20.46 8.07 0.00
C TRP A 280 21.83 8.26 -0.68
N GLU A 281 22.91 8.20 0.09
CA GLU A 281 24.28 8.46 -0.38
C GLU A 281 25.09 7.17 -0.64
N LYS A 282 24.55 5.97 -0.39
CA LYS A 282 25.34 4.72 -0.34
C LYS A 282 24.72 3.50 -1.05
N GLY A 283 24.14 3.71 -2.24
CA GLY A 283 23.75 2.62 -3.14
C GLY A 283 22.23 2.48 -3.36
N PRO A 284 21.78 1.36 -3.96
CA PRO A 284 20.36 1.15 -4.26
C PRO A 284 19.52 1.14 -2.98
N PRO A 285 18.25 1.57 -3.05
CA PRO A 285 17.37 1.62 -1.89
C PRO A 285 17.19 0.22 -1.31
N LYS A 286 17.40 0.07 0.01
CA LYS A 286 17.10 -1.16 0.74
C LYS A 286 15.75 -1.03 1.44
N TYR A 287 15.01 -2.12 1.51
CA TYR A 287 13.72 -2.17 2.20
C TYR A 287 13.78 -3.23 3.29
N TYR A 288 13.13 -2.96 4.42
CA TYR A 288 12.97 -3.90 5.52
C TYR A 288 11.51 -4.01 5.90
N GLY A 289 11.13 -5.16 6.44
CA GLY A 289 9.82 -5.39 7.00
C GLY A 289 9.87 -6.04 8.36
N ASP A 290 8.87 -5.73 9.16
CA ASP A 290 8.56 -6.38 10.41
C ASP A 290 7.27 -7.17 10.22
N LEU A 291 7.35 -8.45 10.53
CA LEU A 291 6.25 -9.40 10.45
C LEU A 291 5.64 -9.56 11.83
N PHE A 292 4.32 -9.45 11.92
CA PHE A 292 3.55 -9.60 13.14
C PHE A 292 2.41 -10.60 12.93
N THR A 293 2.01 -11.25 14.01
CA THR A 293 0.72 -11.94 14.08
C THR A 293 -0.41 -10.93 13.91
N MET A 294 -1.62 -11.38 13.58
CA MET A 294 -2.78 -10.48 13.48
C MET A 294 -3.08 -9.68 14.75
N ASP A 295 -2.64 -10.13 15.93
CA ASP A 295 -2.93 -9.49 17.22
C ASP A 295 -1.85 -8.51 17.69
N GLY A 296 -0.78 -8.33 16.92
CA GLY A 296 0.28 -7.34 17.22
C GLY A 296 1.59 -7.95 17.73
N GLU A 297 1.62 -9.26 18.00
CA GLU A 297 2.84 -9.91 18.47
C GLU A 297 3.87 -10.04 17.35
N PRO A 298 5.14 -9.66 17.56
CA PRO A 298 6.18 -9.77 16.54
C PRO A 298 6.51 -11.24 16.24
N ILE A 299 6.58 -11.56 14.95
CA ILE A 299 7.02 -12.87 14.41
C ILE A 299 8.49 -12.78 14.01
N GLN A 300 8.83 -11.76 13.22
CA GLN A 300 10.18 -11.54 12.71
C GLN A 300 10.40 -10.06 12.46
N LEU A 301 11.57 -9.56 12.83
CA LEU A 301 11.93 -8.15 12.74
C LEU A 301 13.09 -7.95 11.76
N ALA A 302 13.08 -6.82 11.06
CA ALA A 302 14.09 -6.45 10.08
C ALA A 302 14.32 -7.49 8.95
N LEU A 303 13.23 -8.13 8.48
CA LEU A 303 13.23 -8.97 7.28
C LEU A 303 13.66 -8.13 6.08
N GLU A 304 14.74 -8.50 5.39
CA GLU A 304 15.20 -7.79 4.20
C GLU A 304 14.22 -8.02 3.03
N LEU A 305 13.77 -6.93 2.42
CA LEU A 305 12.85 -6.95 1.29
C LEU A 305 13.61 -6.51 0.03
N ALA A 306 13.31 -7.16 -1.09
CA ALA A 306 13.96 -6.83 -2.36
C ALA A 306 13.53 -5.46 -2.93
N LEU A 307 12.30 -5.02 -2.63
CA LEU A 307 11.72 -3.75 -3.07
C LEU A 307 10.51 -3.39 -2.18
N GLN A 308 9.87 -2.27 -2.50
CA GLN A 308 8.57 -1.91 -1.95
C GLN A 308 7.44 -2.77 -2.57
N PHE A 309 6.56 -3.29 -1.72
CA PHE A 309 5.36 -4.01 -2.14
C PHE A 309 4.10 -3.14 -1.99
N TYR A 310 3.12 -3.34 -2.87
CA TYR A 310 1.91 -2.53 -2.99
C TYR A 310 0.64 -3.35 -2.80
N ALA A 311 0.62 -4.55 -3.39
CA ALA A 311 -0.53 -5.45 -3.34
C ALA A 311 -0.13 -6.84 -2.82
N VAL A 312 -1.15 -7.56 -2.37
CA VAL A 312 -1.06 -8.91 -1.80
C VAL A 312 -2.15 -9.81 -2.36
N ASP A 313 -1.82 -11.09 -2.56
CA ASP A 313 -2.79 -12.16 -2.82
C ASP A 313 -2.34 -13.42 -2.09
N GLY A 314 -2.97 -13.69 -0.93
CA GLY A 314 -2.51 -14.74 -0.03
C GLY A 314 -1.08 -14.47 0.47
N ASP A 315 -0.16 -15.37 0.13
CA ASP A 315 1.27 -15.28 0.47
C ASP A 315 2.11 -14.56 -0.61
N LEU A 316 1.48 -14.11 -1.69
CA LEU A 316 2.14 -13.40 -2.78
C LEU A 316 2.16 -11.90 -2.53
N LEU A 317 3.34 -11.32 -2.73
CA LEU A 317 3.65 -9.91 -2.62
C LEU A 317 3.95 -9.34 -4.01
N PHE A 318 3.29 -8.24 -4.37
CA PHE A 318 3.41 -7.62 -5.67
C PHE A 318 4.07 -6.25 -5.56
N GLY A 319 5.10 -6.02 -6.35
CA GLY A 319 5.73 -4.71 -6.49
C GLY A 319 6.25 -4.48 -7.90
N ILE A 320 6.99 -3.39 -8.07
CA ILE A 320 7.52 -2.95 -9.37
C ILE A 320 9.03 -2.79 -9.24
N ASP A 321 9.79 -3.47 -10.09
CA ASP A 321 11.26 -3.58 -9.96
C ASP A 321 12.03 -2.32 -10.37
N SER A 322 11.45 -1.52 -11.25
CA SER A 322 11.90 -0.18 -11.59
C SER A 322 10.71 0.70 -11.92
N THR A 323 10.87 2.01 -11.87
CA THR A 323 9.97 2.93 -12.57
C THR A 323 10.81 3.63 -13.61
N PRO A 324 10.54 3.43 -14.92
CA PRO A 324 11.22 4.21 -15.94
C PRO A 324 10.92 5.68 -15.67
N MET A 325 11.97 6.49 -15.63
CA MET A 325 11.82 7.89 -15.23
C MET A 325 11.60 8.80 -16.44
N ASP A 326 12.01 8.32 -17.61
CA ASP A 326 12.01 9.05 -18.88
C ASP A 326 11.50 8.17 -20.03
N GLU A 327 10.94 8.81 -21.05
CA GLU A 327 10.50 8.16 -22.29
C GLU A 327 11.68 7.48 -23.00
N GLY A 328 11.51 6.21 -23.41
CA GLY A 328 12.52 5.42 -24.12
C GLY A 328 13.31 4.42 -23.27
N GLU A 329 13.07 4.36 -21.97
CA GLU A 329 13.50 3.25 -21.12
C GLU A 329 12.55 2.04 -21.22
N ASP A 330 13.05 0.83 -20.97
CA ASP A 330 12.22 -0.38 -20.96
C ASP A 330 11.16 -0.27 -19.86
N ASN A 331 9.91 -0.61 -20.20
CA ASN A 331 8.82 -0.69 -19.23
C ASN A 331 9.16 -1.67 -18.10
N PRO A 332 8.74 -1.38 -16.86
CA PRO A 332 9.14 -2.18 -15.73
C PRO A 332 8.34 -3.49 -15.65
N HIS A 333 8.74 -4.36 -14.74
CA HIS A 333 8.00 -5.58 -14.46
C HIS A 333 7.19 -5.42 -13.19
N ILE A 334 5.99 -5.99 -13.20
CA ILE A 334 5.35 -6.38 -11.95
C ILE A 334 6.09 -7.62 -11.45
N VAL A 335 6.84 -7.46 -10.36
CA VAL A 335 7.55 -8.56 -9.72
C VAL A 335 6.71 -9.16 -8.61
N VAL A 336 6.66 -10.48 -8.59
CA VAL A 336 5.90 -11.25 -7.62
C VAL A 336 6.87 -12.01 -6.76
N TYR A 337 6.76 -11.82 -5.46
CA TYR A 337 7.50 -12.55 -4.45
C TYR A 337 6.55 -13.37 -3.60
N ARG A 338 7.06 -14.39 -2.92
CA ARG A 338 6.33 -15.19 -1.93
C ARG A 338 6.98 -15.02 -0.58
N LEU A 339 6.19 -14.73 0.45
CA LEU A 339 6.62 -14.86 1.84
C LEU A 339 6.43 -16.31 2.27
N GLY A 340 7.50 -16.95 2.73
CA GLY A 340 7.47 -18.34 3.18
C GLY A 340 8.42 -18.60 4.33
N GLU A 341 8.18 -19.69 5.06
CA GLU A 341 9.12 -20.22 6.07
C GLU A 341 10.37 -20.80 5.39
N LEU A 342 11.55 -20.63 6.00
CA LEU A 342 12.82 -21.19 5.53
C LEU A 342 13.00 -22.68 5.83
#